data_AF-A0A137QGL4-F1
#
_entry.id   AF-A0A137QGL4-F1
#
_cell.length_a   1.000
_cell.length_b   1.000
_cell.length_c   1.000
_cell.angle_alpha   90.00
_cell.angle_beta   90.00
_cell.angle_gamma   90.00
#
_symmetry.space_group_name_H-M   'P 1'
#
loop_
_entity.id
_entity.type
_entity.pdbx_description
1 polymer ?
#
loop_
_entity_poly.entity_id
_entity_poly.type
_entity_poly.pdbx_seq_one_letter_code
_entity_poly.pdbx_strand_id
1 'polypeptide(L)' 'MSIVQLRIELPTYARSFSIRIPDNCTILEVKQEISQICPGRPRVDGQKLIWRGRFLADDEKVEAIWQASSLCATYHFT' A
#
# COMPACT_ATOMS: atom_id res chain seq x y z
N MET A 1 12.62 8.45 -11.48
CA MET A 1 12.04 7.16 -11.09
C MET A 1 12.53 6.86 -9.70
N SER A 2 11.69 7.09 -8.69
CA SER A 2 12.01 6.87 -7.29
C SER A 2 11.38 5.56 -6.85
N ILE A 3 12.19 4.66 -6.30
CA ILE A 3 11.66 3.42 -5.74
C ILE A 3 11.16 3.75 -4.34
N VAL A 4 9.88 3.50 -4.07
CA VAL A 4 9.29 3.65 -2.75
C VAL A 4 9.24 2.31 -2.05
N GLN A 5 9.57 2.31 -0.76
CA GLN A 5 9.43 1.14 0.09
C GLN A 5 8.09 1.23 0.84
N LEU A 6 7.14 0.39 0.45
CA LEU A 6 5.84 0.28 1.11
C LEU A 6 5.88 -0.85 2.13
N ARG A 7 5.49 -0.53 3.38
CA ARG A 7 5.25 -1.54 4.41
C ARG A 7 3.79 -1.98 4.34
N ILE A 8 3.58 -3.25 4.01
CA ILE A 8 2.26 -3.88 3.94
C ILE A 8 2.07 -4.70 5.20
N GLU A 9 0.97 -4.46 5.91
CA GLU A 9 0.59 -5.21 7.10
C GLU A 9 -0.62 -6.08 6.80
N LEU A 10 -0.46 -7.39 6.97
CA LEU A 10 -1.54 -8.38 6.77
C LEU A 10 -2.28 -8.59 8.09
N PRO A 11 -3.55 -8.15 8.22
CA PRO A 11 -4.30 -8.29 9.46
C PRO A 11 -4.54 -9.76 9.82
N THR A 12 -4.73 -10.63 8.82
CA THR A 12 -5.07 -12.05 9.03
C THR A 12 -3.92 -12.87 9.64
N TYR A 13 -2.66 -12.43 9.48
CA TYR A 13 -1.49 -13.19 9.93
C TYR A 13 -0.54 -12.39 10.84
N ALA A 14 -0.93 -11.17 11.26
CA ALA A 14 -0.08 -10.23 12.00
C ALA A 14 1.33 -10.09 11.40
N ARG A 15 1.45 -10.24 10.07
CA ARG A 15 2.73 -10.25 9.36
C ARG A 15 2.85 -8.97 8.57
N SER A 16 3.92 -8.22 8.83
CA SER A 16 4.29 -7.08 8.01
C SER A 16 5.46 -7.45 7.09
N PHE A 17 5.40 -7.03 5.83
CA PHE A 17 6.52 -7.14 4.90
C PHE A 17 6.69 -5.83 4.14
N SER A 18 7.90 -5.60 3.62
CA SER A 18 8.19 -4.41 2.81
C SER A 18 8.31 -4.80 1.35
N ILE A 19 7.62 -4.09 0.48
CA ILE A 19 7.76 -4.21 -0.98
C ILE A 19 8.41 -2.95 -1.52
N ARG A 20 9.20 -3.11 -2.57
CA ARG A 20 9.88 -2.00 -3.26
C ARG A 20 9.26 -1.90 -4.64
N ILE A 21 8.56 -0.81 -4.88
CA ILE A 21 7.88 -0.57 -6.15
C ILE A 21 8.20 0.84 -6.67
N PRO A 22 8.10 1.07 -7.98
CA PRO A 22 8.16 2.41 -8.54
C PRO A 22 7.07 3.33 -7.98
N ASP A 23 7.38 4.61 -7.77
CA ASP A 23 6.41 5.62 -7.31
C ASP A 23 5.26 5.85 -8.30
N ASN A 24 5.50 5.65 -9.60
CA ASN A 24 4.51 5.81 -10.67
C ASN A 24 3.57 4.60 -10.83
N CYS A 25 3.72 3.56 -10.01
CA CYS A 25 2.83 2.40 -10.05
C CYS A 25 1.45 2.73 -9.48
N THR A 26 0.45 2.00 -9.95
CA THR A 26 -0.92 2.07 -9.42
C THR A 26 -1.10 1.11 -8.26
N ILE A 27 -2.12 1.36 -7.44
CA ILE A 27 -2.53 0.46 -6.36
C ILE A 27 -2.91 -0.93 -6.87
N LEU A 28 -3.44 -1.04 -8.10
CA LEU A 28 -3.65 -2.33 -8.74
C LEU A 28 -2.35 -3.12 -8.90
N GLU A 29 -1.29 -2.50 -9.40
CA GLU A 29 0.03 -3.14 -9.54
C GLU A 29 0.60 -3.53 -8.17
N VAL A 30 0.39 -2.69 -7.14
CA VAL A 30 0.78 -3.03 -5.76
C VAL A 30 0.08 -4.30 -5.27
N LYS A 31 -1.23 -4.42 -5.52
CA LYS A 31 -2.00 -5.62 -5.15
C LYS A 31 -1.54 -6.86 -5.93
N GLN A 32 -1.12 -6.70 -7.19
CA GLN A 32 -0.53 -7.77 -7.99
C GLN A 32 0.80 -8.23 -7.39
N GLU A 33 1.70 -7.31 -7.06
CA GLU A 33 2.98 -7.60 -6.41
C GLU A 33 2.78 -8.30 -5.06
N ILE A 34 1.85 -7.81 -4.24
CA ILE A 34 1.47 -8.46 -2.98
C ILE A 34 0.98 -9.89 -3.23
N SER A 35 0.15 -10.10 -4.27
CA SER A 35 -0.33 -11.44 -4.62
C SER A 35 0.79 -12.37 -5.09
N GLN A 36 1.83 -11.85 -5.75
CA GLN A 36 2.97 -12.66 -6.18
C GLN A 36 3.88 -13.04 -5.01
N ILE A 37 4.10 -12.10 -4.08
CA ILE A 37 4.96 -12.29 -2.91
C ILE A 37 4.29 -13.16 -1.85
N CYS A 38 2.96 -13.06 -1.69
CA CYS A 38 2.24 -13.85 -0.72
C CYS A 38 2.04 -15.30 -1.23
N PRO A 39 2.48 -16.32 -0.47
CA PRO A 39 2.27 -17.72 -0.86
C PRO A 39 0.79 -18.10 -0.96
N GLY A 40 -0.10 -17.37 -0.26
CA GLY A 40 -1.55 -17.54 -0.33
C GLY A 40 -2.23 -16.94 -1.57
N ARG A 41 -1.47 -16.26 -2.45
CA ARG A 41 -1.96 -15.61 -3.69
C ARG A 41 -3.36 -15.01 -3.56
N PRO A 42 -3.55 -14.06 -2.63
CA PRO A 42 -4.85 -13.43 -2.43
C PRO A 42 -5.30 -12.76 -3.73
N ARG A 43 -6.56 -12.98 -4.14
CA ARG A 43 -7.10 -12.38 -5.36
C ARG A 43 -6.96 -10.86 -5.31
N VAL A 44 -6.34 -10.28 -6.32
CA VAL A 44 -6.10 -8.83 -6.47
C VAL A 44 -7.38 -8.03 -6.24
N ASP A 45 -8.49 -8.44 -6.84
CA ASP A 45 -9.81 -7.83 -6.69
C ASP A 45 -10.37 -7.87 -5.25
N GLY A 46 -10.07 -8.95 -4.51
CA GLY A 46 -10.49 -9.12 -3.12
C GLY A 46 -9.58 -8.43 -2.10
N GLN A 47 -8.42 -7.94 -2.51
CA GLN A 47 -7.48 -7.25 -1.63
C GLN A 47 -7.92 -5.80 -1.41
N LYS A 48 -8.17 -5.44 -0.15
CA LYS A 48 -8.46 -4.07 0.26
C LYS A 48 -7.23 -3.48 0.93
N LEU A 49 -6.64 -2.47 0.29
CA LEU A 49 -5.55 -1.71 0.87
C LEU A 49 -6.12 -0.53 1.64
N ILE A 50 -5.68 -0.40 2.90
CA ILE A 50 -6.11 0.67 3.80
C ILE A 50 -4.87 1.49 4.12
N TRP A 51 -4.97 2.79 3.95
CA TRP A 51 -3.92 3.75 4.28
C TRP A 51 -4.50 4.88 5.12
N ARG A 52 -3.96 5.10 6.33
CA ARG A 52 -4.42 6.12 7.29
C ARG A 52 -5.96 6.12 7.49
N GLY A 53 -6.57 4.94 7.55
CA GLY A 53 -8.03 4.79 7.74
C GLY A 53 -8.87 5.00 6.47
N ARG A 54 -8.26 5.23 5.30
CA ARG A 54 -8.95 5.31 4.00
C ARG A 54 -8.66 4.08 3.15
N PHE A 55 -9.68 3.57 2.45
CA PHE A 55 -9.50 2.55 1.43
C PHE A 55 -8.89 3.16 0.16
N LEU A 56 -7.83 2.53 -0.34
CA LEU A 56 -7.18 2.92 -1.58
C LEU A 56 -7.89 2.28 -2.77
N ALA A 57 -8.22 3.09 -3.76
CA ALA A 57 -8.78 2.63 -5.03
C ALA A 57 -7.68 2.11 -5.96
N ASP A 58 -8.03 1.19 -6.85
CA ASP A 58 -7.07 0.55 -7.78
C ASP A 58 -6.39 1.52 -8.74
N ASP A 59 -7.09 2.58 -9.12
CA ASP A 59 -6.62 3.64 -10.02
C ASP A 59 -5.73 4.68 -9.32
N GLU A 60 -5.71 4.71 -7.98
CA GLU A 60 -4.84 5.63 -7.24
C GLU A 60 -3.38 5.26 -7.50
N LYS A 61 -2.55 6.29 -7.66
CA LYS A 61 -1.11 6.11 -7.77
C LYS A 61 -0.42 6.12 -6.42
N VAL A 62 0.65 5.35 -6.34
CA VAL A 62 1.48 5.25 -5.15
C VAL A 62 2.14 6.61 -4.84
N GLU A 63 2.57 7.35 -5.86
CA GLU A 63 3.11 8.71 -5.72
C GLU A 63 2.13 9.66 -4.99
N ALA A 64 0.83 9.59 -5.28
CA ALA A 64 -0.17 10.46 -4.65
C ALA A 64 -0.31 10.15 -3.15
N ILE A 65 -0.25 8.86 -2.80
CA ILE A 65 -0.33 8.38 -1.42
C ILE A 65 0.96 8.73 -0.65
N TRP A 66 2.11 8.60 -1.32
CA TRP A 66 3.41 8.92 -0.74
C TRP A 66 3.61 10.42 -0.54
N GLN A 67 3.21 11.27 -1.50
CA GLN A 67 3.23 12.72 -1.35
C GLN A 67 2.34 13.20 -0.19
N ALA A 68 1.18 12.57 0.01
CA ALA A 68 0.33 12.81 1.18
C ALA A 68 1.00 12.39 2.51
N SER A 69 1.97 11.48 2.46
CA SER A 69 2.69 11.01 3.65
C SER A 69 3.82 11.94 4.09
N SER A 70 4.54 12.56 3.14
CA SER A 70 5.59 13.55 3.41
C SER A 70 5.08 14.88 3.97
N LEU A 71 3.75 15.11 3.96
CA LEU A 71 3.12 16.32 4.47
C LEU A 71 2.78 16.32 5.97
N CYS A 72 3.25 15.34 6.77
CA CYS A 72 3.26 15.43 8.24
C CYS A 72 2.00 16.08 8.85
N ALA A 73 0.91 15.33 8.97
CA ALA A 73 -0.23 15.77 9.76
C ALA A 73 -0.30 14.95 11.04
N THR A 74 0.61 15.25 11.96
CA THR A 74 0.40 14.95 13.38
C THR A 74 -0.78 15.79 13.85
N TYR A 75 -1.96 15.20 13.99
CA TYR A 75 -3.02 15.77 14.81
C TYR A 75 -3.28 14.80 15.96
N HIS A 76 -2.57 15.04 17.06
CA HIS A 76 -2.96 14.59 18.38
C HIS A 76 -3.95 15.64 18.90
N PHE A 77 -5.17 15.25 19.25
CA PHE A 77 -6.08 16.09 20.04
C PHE A 77 -6.69 15.25 21.17
N THR A 78 -6.29 15.65 22.38
CA THR A 78 -6.77 15.40 23.75
C THR A 78 -7.82 14.32 24.00
#